data_AF-A0A3C0AJE6-F1
#
_entry.id   AF-A0A3C0AJE6-F1
#
_cell.length_a   1.000
_cell.length_b   1.000
_cell.length_c   1.000
_cell.angle_alpha   90.00
_cell.angle_beta   90.00
_cell.angle_gamma   90.00
#
_symmetry.space_group_name_H-M   'P 1'
#
loop_
_entity.id
_entity.type
_entity.pdbx_description
1 polymer ?
#
loop_
_entity_poly.entity_id
_entity_poly.type
_entity_poly.pdbx_seq_one_letter_code
_entity_poly.pdbx_strand_id
1 'polypeptide(L)' 'GRCYRRSAAVVRLLWLLGFPWNVCGGLLWCIPLPLRNLGYRMIARVRYRLFGKHETCRMPSPEERARLLP' A
#
# COMPACT_ATOMS: atom_id res chain seq x y z
N GLY A 1 -17.49 7.86 -7.85
CA GLY A 1 -16.15 7.96 -7.22
C GLY A 1 -15.05 7.72 -8.25
N ARG A 2 -13.85 8.27 -8.07
CA ARG A 2 -12.67 7.99 -8.94
C ARG A 2 -11.82 6.87 -8.34
N CYS A 3 -11.54 5.82 -9.11
CA CYS A 3 -10.66 4.74 -8.69
C CYS A 3 -9.20 5.04 -9.11
N TYR A 4 -8.34 5.31 -8.13
CA TYR A 4 -6.90 5.45 -8.35
C TYR A 4 -6.23 4.07 -8.31
N ARG A 5 -5.24 3.84 -9.18
CA ARG A 5 -4.52 2.56 -9.29
C ARG A 5 -3.02 2.75 -9.15
N ARG A 6 -2.31 1.68 -8.79
CA ARG A 6 -0.84 1.61 -8.72
C ARG A 6 -0.27 2.71 -7.80
N SER A 7 0.78 3.39 -8.24
CA SER A 7 1.45 4.43 -7.47
C SER A 7 0.61 5.68 -7.20
N ALA A 8 -0.41 5.97 -8.02
CA ALA A 8 -1.32 7.08 -7.75
C ALA A 8 -2.20 6.83 -6.52
N ALA A 9 -2.61 5.58 -6.29
CA ALA A 9 -3.35 5.19 -5.09
C ALA A 9 -2.47 5.33 -3.83
N VAL A 10 -1.19 4.94 -3.93
CA VAL A 10 -0.23 5.04 -2.82
C VAL A 10 0.00 6.50 -2.43
N VAL A 11 0.23 7.41 -3.39
CA VAL A 11 0.40 8.84 -3.08
C VAL A 11 -0.82 9.42 -2.37
N ARG A 12 -2.02 9.08 -2.82
CA ARG A 12 -3.28 9.53 -2.20
C ARG A 12 -3.45 8.98 -0.79
N LEU A 13 -3.12 7.70 -0.59
CA LEU A 13 -3.12 7.08 0.73
C LEU A 13 -2.16 7.80 1.68
N LEU A 14 -0.93 8.09 1.23
CA LEU A 14 0.06 8.83 2.01
C LEU A 14 -0.42 10.23 2.40
N TRP A 15 -1.17 10.92 1.54
CA TRP A 15 -1.79 12.19 1.89
C TRP A 15 -2.90 12.06 2.94
N LEU A 16 -3.67 10.96 2.91
CA LEU A 16 -4.72 10.70 3.91
C LEU A 16 -4.16 10.35 5.29
N LEU A 17 -2.96 9.77 5.36
CA LEU A 17 -2.31 9.44 6.64
C LEU A 17 -1.82 10.68 7.42
N GLY A 18 -1.82 11.88 6.81
CA GLY A 18 -1.36 13.11 7.46
C GLY A 18 0.15 13.25 7.56
N PHE A 19 0.64 14.15 8.42
CA PHE A 19 2.08 14.39 8.61
C PHE A 19 2.73 13.23 9.40
N PRO A 20 3.93 12.74 9.03
CA PRO A 20 4.84 13.23 7.97
C PRO A 20 4.64 12.56 6.59
N TRP A 21 3.71 11.61 6.50
CA TRP A 21 3.48 10.80 5.30
C TRP A 21 3.00 11.64 4.11
N ASN A 22 2.32 12.76 4.36
CA ASN A 22 1.90 13.68 3.33
C ASN A 22 3.08 14.29 2.53
N VAL A 23 4.21 14.57 3.20
CA VAL A 23 5.46 15.04 2.57
C VAL A 23 6.06 13.95 1.69
N CYS A 24 6.10 12.71 2.19
CA CYS A 24 6.54 11.56 1.41
C CYS A 24 5.66 11.36 0.16
N GLY A 25 4.33 11.52 0.30
CA GLY A 25 3.39 11.48 -0.82
C GLY A 25 3.65 12.59 -1.84
N GLY A 26 3.97 13.81 -1.38
CA GLY A 26 4.36 14.94 -2.24
C GLY A 26 5.66 14.69 -3.00
N LEU A 27 6.70 14.22 -2.31
CA LEU A 27 7.98 13.86 -2.94
C LEU A 27 7.79 12.75 -3.99
N LEU A 28 6.98 11.73 -3.67
CA LEU A 28 6.64 10.66 -4.61
C LEU A 28 5.76 11.15 -5.77
N TRP A 29 5.04 12.25 -5.62
CA TRP A 29 4.30 12.90 -6.72
C TRP A 29 5.21 13.68 -7.67
N CYS A 30 6.28 14.29 -7.16
CA CYS A 30 7.30 14.98 -7.96
C CYS A 30 8.07 14.02 -8.89
N ILE A 31 8.17 12.74 -8.54
CA ILE A 31 8.84 11.73 -9.38
C ILE A 31 8.03 11.49 -10.67
N PRO A 32 8.66 11.53 -11.85
CA PRO A 32 7.97 11.32 -13.12
C PRO A 32 7.25 9.97 -13.16
N LEU A 33 6.05 9.97 -13.74
CA LEU A 33 5.15 8.82 -13.82
C LEU A 33 5.83 7.51 -14.27
N PRO A 34 6.70 7.45 -15.30
CA PRO A 34 7.35 6.21 -15.70
C PRO A 34 8.23 5.63 -14.60
N LEU A 35 8.99 6.46 -13.89
CA LEU A 35 9.90 6.03 -12.84
C LEU A 35 9.13 5.53 -11.61
N ARG A 36 8.09 6.27 -11.21
CA ARG A 36 7.22 5.87 -10.10
C ARG A 36 6.47 4.57 -10.39
N ASN A 37 6.03 4.37 -11.63
CA ASN A 37 5.34 3.14 -12.04
C ASN A 37 6.32 1.97 -12.20
N LEU A 38 7.57 2.22 -12.60
CA LEU A 38 8.64 1.22 -12.60
C LEU A 38 8.95 0.75 -11.18
N GLY A 39 9.12 1.67 -10.23
CA GLY A 39 9.28 1.33 -8.81
C GLY A 39 8.14 0.47 -8.29
N TYR A 40 6.89 0.86 -8.59
CA TYR A 40 5.71 0.04 -8.24
C TYR A 40 5.76 -1.36 -8.87
N ARG A 41 6.14 -1.48 -10.14
CA ARG A 41 6.27 -2.78 -10.83
C ARG A 41 7.35 -3.66 -10.22
N MET A 42 8.49 -3.08 -9.84
CA MET A 42 9.58 -3.81 -9.19
C MET A 42 9.12 -4.37 -7.85
N ILE A 43 8.54 -3.53 -6.99
CA ILE A 43 7.99 -3.96 -5.70
C ILE A 43 6.90 -5.02 -5.91
N ALA A 44 5.99 -4.83 -6.87
CA ALA A 44 4.92 -5.78 -7.14
C ALA A 44 5.43 -7.17 -7.56
N ARG A 45 6.58 -7.26 -8.24
CA ARG A 45 7.22 -8.54 -8.58
C ARG A 45 7.82 -9.24 -7.37
N VAL A 46 8.42 -8.48 -6.45
CA VAL A 46 9.09 -9.04 -5.27
C VAL A 46 8.13 -9.18 -4.08
N ARG A 47 6.90 -8.63 -4.14
CA ARG A 47 5.96 -8.60 -3.00
C ARG A 47 5.73 -9.98 -2.37
N TYR A 48 5.53 -11.02 -3.18
CA TYR A 48 5.28 -12.37 -2.69
C TYR A 48 6.55 -13.07 -2.23
N ARG A 49 7.71 -12.58 -2.68
CA ARG A 49 9.01 -13.06 -2.20
C ARG A 49 9.37 -12.44 -0.85
N LEU A 50 8.98 -11.18 -0.62
CA LEU A 50 9.24 -10.45 0.63
C LEU A 50 8.27 -10.82 1.75
N PHE A 51 6.97 -10.86 1.45
CA PHE A 51 5.92 -11.10 2.45
C PHE A 51 5.46 -12.55 2.50
N GLY A 52 5.93 -13.39 1.59
CA GLY A 52 5.37 -14.71 1.36
C GLY A 52 4.02 -14.63 0.63
N LYS A 53 3.60 -15.75 0.06
CA LYS A 53 2.23 -15.94 -0.44
C LYS A 53 1.50 -16.77 0.59
N HIS A 54 0.41 -16.24 1.13
CA HIS A 54 -0.50 -17.01 1.96
C HIS A 54 -1.41 -17.80 1.03
N GLU A 55 -1.27 -19.12 1.02
CA GLU A 55 -2.12 -20.03 0.23
C GLU A 55 -3.53 -20.16 0.84
N THR A 56 -3.66 -19.90 2.15
CA THR A 56 -4.91 -20.02 2.89
C THR A 56 -5.29 -18.70 3.57
N CYS A 57 -6.60 -18.50 3.76
CA CYS A 57 -7.11 -17.36 4.49
C CYS A 57 -6.69 -17.47 5.97
N ARG A 58 -5.98 -16.46 6.49
CA ARG A 58 -5.60 -16.43 7.91
C ARG A 58 -6.86 -16.21 8.75
N MET A 59 -7.24 -17.19 9.56
CA MET A 59 -8.26 -16.96 10.59
C MET A 59 -7.68 -16.09 11.70
N PRO A 60 -8.43 -15.07 12.18
CA PRO A 60 -8.01 -14.24 13.29
C PRO A 60 -7.89 -15.08 14.56
N SER A 61 -6.85 -14.80 15.35
CA SER A 61 -6.64 -15.41 16.66
C SER A 61 -7.79 -15.04 17.62
N PRO A 62 -7.98 -15.77 18.73
CA PRO A 62 -9.04 -15.46 19.69
C PRO A 62 -8.99 -14.01 20.19
N GLU A 63 -7.78 -13.46 20.38
CA GLU A 63 -7.55 -12.08 20.78
C GLU A 63 -7.90 -11.06 19.68
N GLU A 64 -7.60 -11.38 18.41
CA GLU A 64 -7.94 -10.53 17.26
C GLU A 64 -9.45 -10.50 17.00
N ARG A 65 -10.16 -11.60 17.26
CA ARG A 65 -11.62 -11.69 17.07
C ARG A 65 -12.38 -10.68 17.93
N ALA A 66 -11.94 -10.45 19.17
CA ALA A 66 -12.56 -9.47 20.08
C ALA A 66 -12.38 -8.01 19.64
N ARG A 67 -11.41 -7.72 18.75
CA ARG A 67 -11.22 -6.38 18.18
C ARG A 67 -11.94 -6.18 16.85
N LEU A 68 -12.21 -7.28 16.14
CA LEU A 68 -12.79 -7.27 14.79
C LEU A 68 -14.31 -7.46 14.80
N LEU A 69 -14.84 -8.17 15.79
CA LEU A 69 -16.27 -8.36 16.00
C LEU A 69 -16.68 -7.63 17.28
N PRO A 70 -17.73 -6.80 17.25
CA PRO A 70 -18.28 -6.16 18.45
C PRO A 70 -18.87 -7.17 19.44
#